data_AF-A0A7K4LL83-F1
#
_entry.id   AF-A0A7K4LL83-F1
#
_cell.length_a   1.000
_cell.length_b   1.000
_cell.length_c   1.000
_cell.angle_alpha   90.00
_cell.angle_beta   90.00
_cell.angle_gamma   90.00
#
_symmetry.space_group_name_H-M   'P 1'
#
loop_
_entity.id
_entity.type
_entity.pdbx_description
1 polymer ?
#
loop_
_entity_poly.entity_id
_entity_poly.type
_entity_poly.pdbx_seq_one_letter_code
_entity_poly.pdbx_strand_id
1 'polypeptide(L)'
;ASDAAYFNEEMAPIEVKTKKGKESIQKDEHLQPQTTLEQLAKLPTVFKKDRTVTAGNASGVCDGSGAIIASESALKKHSLTPLARIAAYHASGCDPNIMGTGPVPAITEVLKKAGLSLKDMDLVEV
;
A
#
# COMPACT_ATOMS: atom_id res chain seq x y z
N ALA A 1 10.06 9.05 5.03
CA ALA A 1 10.07 8.34 3.73
C ALA A 1 10.00 9.32 2.56
N SER A 2 8.91 10.09 2.42
CA SER A 2 8.77 11.09 1.34
C SER A 2 9.87 12.17 1.36
N ASP A 3 10.13 12.82 2.50
CA ASP A 3 11.22 13.82 2.62
C ASP A 3 12.62 13.23 2.43
N ALA A 4 12.77 11.93 2.72
CA ALA A 4 14.00 11.18 2.50
C ALA A 4 14.11 10.63 1.06
N ALA A 5 13.17 10.98 0.18
CA ALA A 5 13.12 10.60 -1.22
C ALA A 5 13.08 9.09 -1.50
N TYR A 6 12.66 8.26 -0.54
CA TYR A 6 12.61 6.80 -0.73
C TYR A 6 11.69 6.36 -1.86
N PHE A 7 10.56 7.06 -2.06
CA PHE A 7 9.58 6.72 -3.09
C PHE A 7 9.98 7.18 -4.51
N ASN A 8 11.04 7.98 -4.66
CA ASN A 8 11.39 8.54 -5.98
C ASN A 8 11.70 7.46 -7.03
N GLU A 9 12.29 6.33 -6.60
CA GLU A 9 12.63 5.19 -7.46
C GLU A 9 11.38 4.37 -7.88
N GLU A 10 10.26 4.56 -7.18
CA GLU A 10 9.02 3.78 -7.37
C GLU A 10 7.97 4.59 -8.18
N MET A 11 8.20 5.89 -8.37
CA MET A 11 7.26 6.81 -9.00
C MET A 11 7.53 6.99 -10.50
N ALA A 12 6.50 6.75 -11.32
CA ALA A 12 6.48 7.16 -12.72
C ALA A 12 5.79 8.52 -12.85
N PRO A 13 6.47 9.60 -13.27
CA PRO A 13 5.86 10.92 -13.44
C PRO A 13 4.66 10.91 -14.37
N ILE A 14 3.55 11.53 -13.95
CA ILE A 14 2.36 11.70 -14.77
C ILE A 14 2.29 13.16 -15.24
N GLU A 15 2.34 13.37 -16.56
CA GLU A 15 2.11 14.69 -17.15
C GLU A 15 0.61 14.98 -17.27
N VAL A 16 0.16 16.09 -16.69
CA VAL A 16 -1.22 16.58 -16.77
C VAL A 16 -1.24 17.90 -17.53
N LYS A 17 -2.16 18.00 -18.51
CA LYS A 17 -2.37 19.25 -19.25
C LYS A 17 -3.34 20.16 -18.50
N THR A 18 -2.86 21.34 -18.12
CA THR A 18 -3.65 22.40 -17.49
C THR A 18 -3.90 23.56 -18.47
N LYS A 19 -4.73 24.53 -18.08
CA LYS A 19 -4.93 25.77 -18.86
C LYS A 19 -3.65 26.61 -18.97
N LYS A 20 -2.71 26.48 -18.03
CA LYS A 20 -1.45 27.25 -17.97
C LYS A 20 -0.26 26.53 -18.60
N GLY A 21 -0.44 25.28 -19.06
CA GLY A 21 0.63 24.46 -19.62
C GLY A 21 0.60 23.03 -19.08
N LYS A 22 1.68 22.28 -19.30
CA LYS A 22 1.85 20.95 -18.71
C LYS A 22 2.38 21.06 -17.28
N GLU A 23 1.88 20.21 -16.41
CA GLU A 23 2.35 20.03 -15.03
C GLU A 23 2.68 18.56 -14.82
N SER A 24 3.73 18.26 -14.05
CA SER A 24 4.12 16.88 -13.76
C SER A 24 3.77 16.55 -12.31
N ILE A 25 2.99 15.49 -12.12
CA ILE A 25 2.70 14.89 -10.82
C ILE A 25 3.77 13.82 -10.55
N GLN A 26 4.52 13.99 -9.46
CA GLN A 26 5.68 13.14 -9.12
C GLN A 26 5.72 12.73 -7.64
N LYS A 27 4.72 13.15 -6.85
CA LYS A 27 4.66 12.93 -5.40
C LYS A 27 3.25 12.53 -5.02
N ASP A 28 3.14 11.69 -3.99
CA ASP A 28 1.86 11.40 -3.35
C ASP A 28 1.28 12.66 -2.72
N GLU A 29 -0.02 12.89 -2.96
CA GLU A 29 -0.72 14.09 -2.48
C GLU A 29 -1.41 13.90 -1.12
N HIS A 30 -1.63 12.65 -0.69
CA HIS A 30 -2.45 12.37 0.49
C HIS A 30 -1.72 12.61 1.82
N LEU A 31 -0.40 12.73 1.79
CA LEU A 31 0.43 12.91 2.98
C LEU A 31 0.10 14.24 3.69
N GLN A 32 -0.12 14.16 5.00
CA GLN A 32 -0.33 15.33 5.88
C GLN A 32 0.85 15.46 6.85
N PRO A 33 2.02 15.96 6.41
CA PRO A 33 3.24 15.98 7.25
C PRO A 33 3.12 16.88 8.49
N GLN A 34 2.14 17.77 8.52
CA GLN A 34 1.92 18.73 9.60
C GLN A 34 1.01 18.19 10.72
N THR A 35 0.59 16.92 10.63
CA THR A 35 -0.34 16.30 11.57
C THR A 35 0.24 16.23 12.98
N THR A 36 -0.54 16.68 13.96
CA THR A 36 -0.20 16.57 15.40
C THR A 36 -1.24 15.74 16.17
N LEU A 37 -0.85 15.23 17.34
CA LEU A 37 -1.76 14.48 18.22
C LEU A 37 -2.96 15.33 18.67
N GLU A 38 -2.74 16.61 18.96
CA GLU A 38 -3.80 17.54 19.39
C GLU A 38 -4.82 17.80 18.29
N GLN A 39 -4.38 17.82 17.03
CA GLN A 39 -5.28 17.91 15.88
C GLN A 39 -6.11 16.63 15.74
N LEU A 40 -5.47 15.46 15.82
CA LEU A 40 -6.14 14.16 15.72
C LEU A 40 -7.18 13.94 16.83
N ALA A 41 -6.87 14.35 18.07
CA ALA A 41 -7.77 14.19 19.22
C ALA A 41 -9.05 15.04 19.12
N LYS A 42 -9.05 16.10 18.31
CA LYS A 42 -10.22 16.98 18.09
C LYS A 42 -11.13 16.49 16.97
N LEU A 43 -10.73 15.48 16.21
CA LEU A 43 -11.50 15.01 15.05
C LEU A 43 -12.78 14.29 15.50
N PRO A 44 -13.93 14.56 14.86
CA PRO A 44 -15.16 13.85 15.15
C PRO A 44 -15.10 12.42 14.61
N THR A 45 -15.88 11.54 15.23
CA THR A 45 -16.08 10.16 14.77
C THR A 45 -16.95 10.11 13.52
N VAL A 46 -16.59 9.31 12.52
CA VAL A 46 -17.23 9.39 11.18
C VAL A 46 -18.41 8.43 11.02
N PHE A 47 -18.39 7.24 11.63
CA PHE A 47 -19.38 6.19 11.33
C PHE A 47 -20.51 6.02 12.36
N LYS A 48 -20.19 6.14 13.66
CA LYS A 48 -21.15 6.02 14.76
C LYS A 48 -20.70 6.90 15.91
N LYS A 49 -21.68 7.47 16.62
CA LYS A 49 -21.45 8.20 17.87
C LYS A 49 -20.72 7.30 18.88
N ASP A 50 -19.78 7.87 19.63
CA ASP A 50 -19.02 7.21 20.69
C ASP A 50 -18.17 6.00 20.22
N ARG A 51 -17.64 6.07 18.99
CA ARG A 51 -16.63 5.12 18.46
C ARG A 51 -15.26 5.79 18.31
N THR A 52 -14.28 5.06 17.80
CA THR A 52 -12.88 5.50 17.76
C THR A 52 -12.39 5.92 16.38
N VAL A 53 -13.15 5.63 15.32
CA VAL A 53 -12.71 5.88 13.93
C VAL A 53 -13.02 7.31 13.52
N THR A 54 -11.98 8.03 13.08
CA THR A 54 -12.00 9.41 12.60
C THR A 54 -11.36 9.50 11.21
N ALA A 55 -11.51 10.64 10.54
CA ALA A 55 -10.83 10.86 9.26
C ALA A 55 -9.29 10.87 9.36
N GLY A 56 -8.73 11.03 10.56
CA GLY A 56 -7.28 11.07 10.78
C GLY A 56 -6.64 9.72 11.11
N ASN A 57 -7.44 8.67 11.33
CA ASN A 57 -6.96 7.32 11.63
C ASN A 57 -7.51 6.25 10.68
N ALA A 58 -8.15 6.69 9.59
CA ALA A 58 -8.57 5.85 8.48
C ALA A 58 -7.93 6.38 7.20
N SER A 59 -7.67 5.48 6.23
CA SER A 59 -7.18 5.89 4.91
C SER A 59 -8.22 6.71 4.16
N GLY A 60 -7.76 7.64 3.33
CA GLY A 60 -8.60 8.34 2.37
C GLY A 60 -8.98 7.49 1.16
N VAL A 61 -9.76 8.10 0.27
CA VAL A 61 -9.97 7.62 -1.10
C VAL A 61 -8.88 8.22 -1.97
N CYS A 62 -8.12 7.38 -2.67
CA CYS A 62 -6.96 7.79 -3.46
C CYS A 62 -7.00 7.12 -4.84
N ASP A 63 -6.41 7.80 -5.83
CA ASP A 63 -6.28 7.29 -7.20
C ASP A 63 -4.81 6.92 -7.48
N GLY A 64 -4.57 5.73 -8.03
CA GLY A 64 -3.22 5.23 -8.32
C GLY A 64 -3.24 3.95 -9.15
N SER A 65 -2.08 3.60 -9.72
CA SER A 65 -1.87 2.37 -10.48
C SER A 65 -0.42 1.91 -10.39
N GLY A 66 -0.22 0.61 -10.35
CA GLY A 66 1.09 -0.02 -10.46
C GLY A 66 0.97 -1.52 -10.58
N ALA A 67 1.64 -2.12 -11.57
CA ALA A 67 2.00 -3.54 -11.59
C ALA A 67 2.91 -3.85 -12.78
N ILE A 68 3.97 -4.62 -12.53
CA ILE A 68 4.70 -5.36 -13.56
C ILE A 68 4.89 -6.78 -13.04
N ILE A 69 4.31 -7.76 -13.73
CA ILE A 69 4.52 -9.19 -13.45
C ILE A 69 4.99 -9.83 -14.74
N ALA A 70 6.07 -10.60 -14.67
CA ALA A 70 6.62 -11.32 -15.79
C ALA A 70 6.87 -12.79 -15.41
N SER A 71 6.57 -13.70 -16.33
CA SER A 71 6.99 -15.10 -16.21
C SER A 71 8.50 -15.21 -16.44
N GLU A 72 9.12 -16.29 -15.97
CA GLU A 72 10.54 -16.56 -16.25
C GLU A 72 10.87 -16.61 -17.75
N SER A 73 9.93 -17.13 -18.56
CA SER A 73 10.08 -17.16 -20.02
C SER A 73 10.07 -15.74 -20.63
N ALA A 74 9.23 -14.85 -20.11
CA ALA A 74 9.19 -13.45 -20.54
C ALA A 74 10.47 -12.71 -20.12
N LEU A 75 10.99 -12.97 -18.91
CA LEU A 75 12.26 -12.40 -18.45
C LEU A 75 13.40 -12.73 -19.42
N LYS A 76 13.51 -14.00 -19.85
CA LYS A 76 14.53 -14.45 -20.83
C LYS A 76 14.30 -13.84 -22.21
N LYS A 77 13.06 -13.86 -22.70
CA LYS A 77 12.71 -13.36 -24.04
C LYS A 77 12.99 -11.87 -24.20
N HIS A 78 12.77 -11.10 -23.14
CA HIS A 78 12.89 -9.64 -23.15
C HIS A 78 14.15 -9.12 -22.44
N SER A 79 15.05 -10.01 -22.03
CA SER A 79 16.30 -9.67 -21.32
C SER A 79 16.06 -8.76 -20.09
N LEU A 80 15.02 -9.07 -19.31
CA LEU A 80 14.63 -8.30 -18.13
C LEU A 80 15.34 -8.82 -16.87
N THR A 81 15.71 -7.91 -15.97
CA THR A 81 16.24 -8.25 -14.65
C THR A 81 15.11 -8.21 -13.61
N PRO A 82 14.78 -9.31 -12.94
CA PRO A 82 13.73 -9.31 -11.91
C PRO A 82 14.20 -8.60 -10.64
N LEU A 83 13.29 -7.85 -9.99
CA LEU A 83 13.54 -7.21 -8.69
C LEU A 83 13.32 -8.19 -7.52
N ALA A 84 12.32 -9.05 -7.63
CA ALA A 84 11.94 -10.03 -6.62
C ALA A 84 11.24 -11.23 -7.26
N ARG A 85 11.03 -12.28 -6.46
CA ARG A 85 10.26 -13.48 -6.84
C ARG A 85 9.05 -13.61 -5.93
N ILE A 86 7.88 -13.86 -6.52
CA ILE A 86 6.68 -14.24 -5.77
C ILE A 86 6.87 -15.68 -5.28
N ALA A 87 7.17 -15.84 -3.99
CA ALA A 87 7.43 -17.16 -3.41
C ALA A 87 6.16 -17.98 -3.17
N ALA A 88 5.10 -17.33 -2.69
CA ALA A 88 3.78 -17.89 -2.52
C ALA A 88 2.74 -16.77 -2.47
N TYR A 89 1.48 -17.14 -2.72
CA TYR A 89 0.32 -16.29 -2.48
C TYR A 89 -0.82 -17.17 -1.92
N HIS A 90 -1.68 -16.54 -1.13
CA HIS A 90 -2.89 -17.14 -0.57
C HIS A 90 -3.97 -16.08 -0.43
N ALA A 91 -5.24 -16.48 -0.59
CA ALA A 91 -6.40 -15.63 -0.37
C ALA A 91 -7.38 -16.38 0.55
N SER A 92 -7.92 -15.67 1.54
CA SER A 92 -8.86 -16.24 2.52
C SER A 92 -10.07 -15.33 2.71
N GLY A 93 -11.23 -15.93 2.98
CA GLY A 93 -12.43 -15.21 3.40
C GLY A 93 -12.51 -15.06 4.93
N CYS A 94 -13.23 -14.03 5.39
CA CYS A 94 -13.59 -13.83 6.80
C CYS A 94 -15.00 -13.24 6.90
N ASP A 95 -15.53 -13.13 8.12
CA ASP A 95 -16.83 -12.50 8.36
C ASP A 95 -16.77 -11.00 7.93
N PRO A 96 -17.68 -10.54 7.04
CA PRO A 96 -17.70 -9.15 6.58
C PRO A 96 -17.75 -8.10 7.69
N ASN A 97 -18.33 -8.43 8.86
CA ASN A 97 -18.42 -7.51 9.99
C ASN A 97 -17.08 -7.23 10.67
N ILE A 98 -16.07 -8.09 10.47
CA ILE A 98 -14.72 -7.97 11.03
C ILE A 98 -13.65 -8.07 9.94
N MET A 99 -13.97 -7.61 8.73
CA MET A 99 -13.15 -7.81 7.53
C MET A 99 -11.69 -7.36 7.67
N GLY A 100 -11.40 -6.38 8.54
CA GLY A 100 -10.03 -5.92 8.82
C GLY A 100 -9.12 -6.99 9.44
N THR A 101 -9.67 -8.12 9.90
CA THR A 101 -8.91 -9.28 10.41
C THR A 101 -8.54 -10.29 9.32
N GLY A 102 -9.01 -10.10 8.08
CA GLY A 102 -8.74 -10.99 6.94
C GLY A 102 -7.27 -11.32 6.69
N PRO A 103 -6.30 -10.42 6.92
CA PRO A 103 -4.88 -10.75 6.79
C PRO A 103 -4.39 -11.85 7.75
N VAL A 104 -5.02 -12.05 8.92
CA VAL A 104 -4.58 -13.04 9.91
C VAL A 104 -4.57 -14.47 9.33
N PRO A 105 -5.69 -15.00 8.80
CA PRO A 105 -5.69 -16.32 8.14
C PRO A 105 -4.88 -16.31 6.82
N ALA A 106 -4.90 -15.21 6.05
CA ALA A 106 -4.17 -15.14 4.78
C ALA A 106 -2.66 -15.29 4.96
N ILE A 107 -2.09 -14.56 5.92
CA ILE A 107 -0.66 -14.58 6.26
C ILE A 107 -0.28 -15.95 6.85
N THR A 108 -1.12 -16.50 7.72
CA THR A 108 -0.87 -17.83 8.32
C THR A 108 -0.74 -18.92 7.26
N GLU A 109 -1.66 -18.96 6.30
CA GLU A 109 -1.66 -19.99 5.26
C GLU A 109 -0.59 -19.76 4.18
N VAL A 110 -0.28 -18.52 3.80
CA VAL A 110 0.79 -18.25 2.82
C VAL A 110 2.17 -18.61 3.38
N LEU A 111 2.43 -18.33 4.66
CA LEU A 111 3.67 -18.71 5.34
C LEU A 111 3.81 -20.23 5.41
N LYS A 112 2.74 -20.94 5.80
CA LYS A 112 2.70 -22.41 5.78
C LYS A 112 2.97 -22.98 4.39
N LYS A 113 2.35 -22.43 3.35
CA LYS A 113 2.55 -22.84 1.95
C LYS A 113 3.99 -22.59 1.47
N ALA A 114 4.61 -21.51 1.93
CA ALA A 114 6.00 -21.18 1.63
C ALA A 114 7.01 -21.96 2.48
N GLY A 115 6.57 -22.65 3.54
CA GLY A 115 7.46 -23.30 4.51
C GLY A 115 8.24 -22.29 5.37
N LEU A 116 7.67 -21.10 5.59
CA LEU A 116 8.27 -19.98 6.32
C LEU A 116 7.47 -19.66 7.59
N SER A 117 8.06 -18.85 8.44
CA SER A 117 7.45 -18.24 9.62
C SER A 117 7.53 -16.72 9.55
N LEU A 118 6.76 -16.03 10.40
CA LEU A 118 6.82 -14.56 10.48
C LEU A 118 8.21 -14.04 10.87
N LYS A 119 9.00 -14.85 11.61
CA LYS A 119 10.36 -14.48 12.04
C LYS A 119 11.36 -14.48 10.88
N ASP A 120 11.02 -15.10 9.76
CA ASP A 120 11.87 -15.16 8.58
C ASP A 120 11.67 -13.94 7.66
N MET A 121 10.77 -13.02 8.01
CA MET A 121 10.48 -11.83 7.23
C MET A 121 11.36 -10.66 7.68
N ASP A 122 12.18 -10.14 6.78
CA ASP A 122 12.99 -8.94 7.02
C ASP A 122 12.14 -7.65 7.02
N LEU A 123 11.06 -7.62 6.24
CA LEU A 123 10.11 -6.52 6.11
C LEU A 123 8.68 -7.07 5.98
N VAL A 124 7.72 -6.35 6.58
CA VAL A 124 6.29 -6.69 6.55
C VAL A 124 5.50 -5.41 6.22
N GLU A 125 4.75 -5.44 5.12
CA GLU A 125 3.76 -4.41 4.74
C GLU A 125 2.35 -4.97 5.02
N VAL A 126 1.55 -4.27 5.83
CA VAL A 126 0.22 -4.70 6.33
C VAL A 126 -0.79 -3.56 6.28
#